data_AF-A0A1G7DF32-F1
#
_entry.id   AF-A0A1G7DF32-F1
#
_cell.length_a   1.000
_cell.length_b   1.000
_cell.length_c   1.000
_cell.angle_alpha   90.00
_cell.angle_beta   90.00
_cell.angle_gamma   90.00
#
_symmetry.space_group_name_H-M   'P 1'
#
loop_
_entity.id
_entity.type
_entity.pdbx_description
1 polymer ?
#
loop_
_entity_poly.entity_id
_entity_poly.type
_entity_poly.pdbx_seq_one_letter_code
_entity_poly.pdbx_strand_id
1 'polypeptide(L)'
;MIVHVITYLRERPAMLKWLFMAYLAFALVFDFFADRHHAHFWGDNIIGFWAIFGLIGCLLMIVFCKGLSHVWLERDTDYYDK
;
A
#
# COMPACT_ATOMS: atom_id res chain seq x y z
N MET A 1 4.34 -18.24 21.52
CA MET A 1 3.59 -18.60 20.28
C MET A 1 3.68 -17.52 19.19
N ILE A 2 3.27 -16.28 19.46
CA ILE A 2 3.30 -15.17 18.48
C ILE A 2 4.68 -14.92 17.86
N VAL A 3 5.74 -14.96 18.68
CA VAL A 3 7.12 -14.73 18.20
C VAL A 3 7.51 -15.74 17.12
N HIS A 4 7.11 -17.00 17.24
CA HIS A 4 7.44 -18.05 16.26
C HIS A 4 6.76 -17.80 14.91
N VAL A 5 5.51 -17.32 14.92
CA VAL A 5 4.79 -16.94 13.70
C VAL A 5 5.48 -15.77 13.01
N ILE A 6 5.90 -14.76 13.77
CA ILE A 6 6.61 -13.60 13.24
C ILE A 6 7.96 -14.02 12.63
N THR A 7 8.72 -14.91 13.29
CA THR A 7 9.99 -15.41 12.77
C THR A 7 9.79 -16.20 11.49
N TYR A 8 8.79 -17.09 11.45
CA TYR A 8 8.45 -17.88 10.28
C TYR A 8 8.07 -17.02 9.06
N LEU A 9 7.25 -16.00 9.26
CA LEU A 9 6.88 -15.06 8.19
C LEU A 9 8.10 -14.26 7.70
N ARG A 10 8.97 -13.83 8.61
CA ARG A 10 10.20 -13.09 8.27
C ARG A 10 11.18 -13.91 7.44
N GLU A 11 11.28 -15.21 7.69
CA GLU A 11 12.15 -16.15 6.96
C GLU A 11 11.63 -16.45 5.53
N ARG A 12 10.36 -16.16 5.24
CA ARG A 12 9.71 -16.46 3.95
C ARG A 12 9.21 -15.20 3.22
N PRO A 13 10.03 -14.14 3.03
CA PRO A 13 9.54 -12.88 2.49
C PRO A 13 9.04 -13.00 1.04
N ALA A 14 9.58 -13.94 0.26
CA ALA A 14 9.10 -14.24 -1.09
C ALA A 14 7.65 -14.74 -1.08
N MET A 15 7.29 -15.61 -0.13
CA MET A 15 5.93 -16.13 0.01
C MET A 15 4.95 -15.02 0.34
N LEU A 16 5.28 -14.16 1.32
CA LEU A 16 4.42 -13.01 1.66
C LEU A 16 4.24 -12.06 0.47
N LYS A 17 5.32 -11.77 -0.27
CA LYS A 17 5.24 -10.93 -1.46
C LYS A 17 4.28 -11.53 -2.50
N TRP A 18 4.39 -12.83 -2.78
CA TRP A 18 3.49 -13.50 -3.71
C TRP A 18 2.05 -13.55 -3.23
N LEU A 19 1.82 -13.81 -1.93
CA LEU A 19 0.47 -13.78 -1.34
C LEU A 19 -0.16 -12.40 -1.45
N PHE A 20 0.61 -11.35 -1.17
CA PHE A 20 0.15 -9.97 -1.32
C PHE A 20 -0.15 -9.63 -2.79
N MET A 21 0.73 -9.99 -3.73
CA MET A 21 0.48 -9.80 -5.16
C MET A 21 -0.76 -10.57 -5.65
N ALA A 22 -0.94 -11.81 -5.19
CA ALA A 22 -2.11 -12.61 -5.49
C ALA A 22 -3.39 -11.97 -4.96
N TYR A 23 -3.35 -11.40 -3.75
CA TYR A 23 -4.48 -10.67 -3.18
C TYR A 23 -4.83 -9.42 -3.99
N LEU A 24 -3.83 -8.63 -4.43
CA LEU A 24 -4.07 -7.47 -5.28
C LEU A 24 -4.67 -7.86 -6.64
N ALA A 25 -4.15 -8.92 -7.26
CA ALA A 25 -4.69 -9.45 -8.51
C ALA A 25 -6.12 -9.94 -8.33
N PHE A 26 -6.41 -10.65 -7.23
CA PHE A 26 -7.76 -11.07 -6.86
C PHE A 26 -8.71 -9.89 -6.70
N ALA A 27 -8.29 -8.84 -5.98
CA ALA A 27 -9.10 -7.63 -5.79
C ALA A 27 -9.42 -6.95 -7.14
N LEU A 28 -8.45 -6.91 -8.06
CA LEU A 28 -8.67 -6.37 -9.40
C LEU A 28 -9.66 -7.23 -10.19
N VAL A 29 -9.51 -8.55 -10.17
CA VAL A 29 -10.43 -9.49 -10.84
C VAL A 29 -11.84 -9.38 -10.25
N PHE A 30 -11.95 -9.27 -8.92
CA PHE A 30 -13.22 -9.10 -8.23
C PHE A 30 -13.95 -7.82 -8.66
N ASP A 31 -13.23 -6.72 -8.91
CA ASP A 31 -13.81 -5.47 -9.43
C ASP A 31 -14.50 -5.62 -10.80
N PHE A 32 -14.10 -6.60 -11.62
CA PHE A 32 -14.79 -6.90 -12.88
C PHE A 32 -16.15 -7.58 -12.67
N PHE A 33 -16.32 -8.34 -11.59
CA PHE A 33 -17.56 -9.07 -11.29
C PHE A 33 -18.50 -8.31 -10.37
N ALA A 34 -18.03 -7.24 -9.72
CA ALA A 34 -18.83 -6.45 -8.81
C ALA A 34 -19.90 -5.64 -9.55
N ASP A 35 -21.17 -5.88 -9.21
CA ASP A 35 -22.31 -5.14 -9.77
C ASP A 35 -22.29 -3.67 -9.31
N ARG A 36 -22.35 -2.76 -10.28
CA ARG A 36 -22.34 -1.30 -10.06
C ARG A 36 -23.76 -0.77 -9.99
N HIS A 37 -24.44 -1.00 -8.86
CA HIS A 37 -25.77 -0.45 -8.62
C HIS A 37 -25.66 1.05 -8.26
N HIS A 38 -26.16 1.91 -9.14
CA HIS A 38 -26.17 3.38 -9.01
C HIS A 38 -24.80 4.03 -8.79
N ALA A 39 -24.12 4.40 -9.88
CA ALA A 39 -22.89 5.18 -9.81
C ALA A 39 -23.15 6.55 -9.15
N HIS A 40 -22.74 6.70 -7.88
CA HIS A 40 -22.76 7.96 -7.15
C HIS A 40 -21.59 8.87 -7.57
N PHE A 41 -20.49 8.27 -8.02
CA PHE A 41 -19.30 8.95 -8.48
C PHE A 41 -18.94 8.52 -9.91
N TRP A 42 -18.43 9.44 -10.72
CA TRP A 42 -18.10 9.16 -12.13
C TRP A 42 -17.10 8.00 -12.28
N GLY A 43 -16.11 7.93 -11.39
CA GLY A 43 -15.12 6.84 -11.35
C GLY A 43 -15.70 5.47 -11.03
N ASP A 44 -16.88 5.38 -10.41
CA ASP A 44 -17.57 4.12 -10.13
C ASP A 44 -18.13 3.47 -11.41
N ASN A 45 -18.03 4.10 -12.58
CA ASN A 45 -18.33 3.48 -13.88
C ASN A 45 -17.09 2.86 -14.55
N ILE A 46 -15.89 3.17 -14.05
CA ILE A 46 -14.63 2.69 -14.62
C ILE A 46 -14.12 1.47 -13.84
N ILE A 47 -13.88 0.36 -14.52
CA ILE A 47 -13.29 -0.86 -13.94
C ILE A 47 -11.85 -0.59 -13.51
N GLY A 48 -11.50 -0.97 -12.29
CA GLY A 48 -10.18 -0.77 -11.70
C GLY A 48 -9.89 0.65 -11.22
N PHE A 49 -10.88 1.57 -11.25
CA PHE A 49 -10.68 2.96 -10.82
C PHE A 49 -10.12 3.06 -9.40
N TRP A 50 -10.74 2.36 -8.45
CA TRP A 50 -10.35 2.40 -7.04
C TRP A 50 -8.97 1.79 -6.79
N ALA A 51 -8.57 0.78 -7.58
CA ALA A 51 -7.22 0.22 -7.50
C ALA A 51 -6.15 1.23 -7.95
N ILE A 52 -6.39 1.94 -9.06
CA ILE A 52 -5.50 2.99 -9.56
C ILE A 52 -5.47 4.17 -8.60
N PHE A 53 -6.63 4.60 -8.10
CA PHE A 53 -6.73 5.69 -7.14
C PHE A 53 -5.96 5.38 -5.86
N GLY A 54 -6.14 4.17 -5.31
CA GLY A 54 -5.40 3.73 -4.12
C GLY A 54 -3.89 3.66 -4.36
N LEU A 55 -3.46 3.18 -5.53
CA LEU A 55 -2.04 3.13 -5.91
C LEU A 55 -1.43 4.53 -5.98
N ILE A 56 -2.07 5.44 -6.71
CA ILE A 56 -1.62 6.83 -6.84
C ILE A 56 -1.61 7.52 -5.48
N GLY A 57 -2.69 7.37 -4.69
CA GLY A 57 -2.78 7.92 -3.34
C GLY A 57 -1.66 7.43 -2.43
N CYS A 58 -1.32 6.14 -2.48
CA CYS A 58 -0.20 5.57 -1.74
C CYS A 58 1.15 6.17 -2.18
N LEU A 59 1.41 6.25 -3.49
CA LEU A 59 2.66 6.84 -4.00
C LEU A 59 2.79 8.32 -3.63
N LEU A 60 1.72 9.09 -3.76
CA LEU A 60 1.67 10.49 -3.34
C LEU A 60 1.93 10.63 -1.85
N MET A 61 1.32 9.77 -1.03
CA MET A 61 1.55 9.74 0.41
C MET A 61 3.02 9.48 0.73
N ILE A 62 3.65 8.49 0.08
CA ILE A 62 5.07 8.17 0.28
C ILE A 62 5.94 9.38 -0.03
N VAL A 63 5.71 10.06 -1.17
CA VAL A 63 6.48 11.24 -1.57
C VAL A 63 6.26 12.39 -0.60
N PHE A 64 5.01 12.64 -0.21
CA PHE A 64 4.66 13.69 0.74
C PHE A 64 5.31 13.46 2.12
N CYS A 65 5.18 12.25 2.66
CA CYS A 65 5.78 11.88 3.94
C CYS A 65 7.32 11.93 3.90
N LYS A 66 7.95 11.46 2.81
CA LYS A 66 9.40 11.59 2.63
C LYS A 66 9.84 13.05 2.55
N GLY A 67 9.10 13.88 1.81
CA GLY A 67 9.36 15.32 1.71
C GLY A 67 9.27 15.99 3.08
N LEU A 68 8.20 15.71 3.84
CA LEU A 68 8.03 16.24 5.19
C LEU A 68 9.14 15.75 6.14
N SER A 69 9.55 14.50 6.00
CA SER A 69 10.68 13.93 6.75
C SER A 69 11.95 14.75 6.52
N HIS A 70 12.39 14.89 5.28
CA HIS A 70 13.63 15.60 4.94
C HIS A 70 13.61 17.08 5.28
N VAL A 71 12.46 17.75 5.17
CA VAL A 71 12.38 19.21 5.36
C VAL A 71 12.26 19.59 6.84
N TRP A 72 11.61 18.77 7.67
CA TRP A 72 11.23 19.19 9.02
C TRP A 72 11.55 18.19 10.13
N LEU A 73 11.35 16.89 9.90
CA LEU A 73 11.52 15.88 10.96
C LEU A 73 12.95 15.35 11.08
N GLU A 74 13.72 15.36 10.00
CA GLU A 74 15.07 14.81 9.99
C GLU A 74 15.99 15.68 10.84
N ARG A 75 16.49 15.08 11.92
CA ARG A 75 17.50 15.68 12.78
C ARG A 75 18.87 15.45 12.15
N ASP A 76 19.69 16.50 12.20
CA ASP A 76 21.07 16.44 11.76
C ASP A 76 21.82 15.29 12.46
N THR A 77 22.66 14.57 11.71
CA THR A 77 23.38 13.38 12.20
C THR A 77 24.36 13.71 13.31
N ASP A 78 24.79 14.97 13.41
CA ASP A 78 25.72 15.51 14.42
C ASP A 78 25.08 15.71 15.82
N TYR A 79 23.89 15.14 16.06
CA TYR A 79 23.20 15.26 17.35
C TYR A 79 23.79 14.38 18.46
N TYR A 80 24.45 13.27 18.11
CA TYR A 80 25.07 12.34 19.07
C TYR A 80 26.59 12.52 19.19
N ASP A 81 27.20 13.34 18.33
CA ASP A 81 28.62 13.67 18.36
C ASP A 81 28.93 14.88 19.28
N LYS A 82 27.94 15.33 20.06
CA LYS A 82 28.04 16.38 21.08
C LYS A 82 27.69 15.86 22.47
#